data_AF-A0A098TJS2-F1
#
_entry.id   AF-A0A098TJS2-F1
#
_cell.length_a   1.000
_cell.length_b   1.000
_cell.length_c   1.000
_cell.angle_alpha   90.00
_cell.angle_beta   90.00
_cell.angle_gamma   90.00
#
_symmetry.space_group_name_H-M   'P 1'
#
loop_
_entity.id
_entity.type
_entity.pdbx_description
1 polymer ?
#
loop_
_entity_poly.entity_id
_entity_poly.type
_entity_poly.pdbx_seq_one_letter_code
_entity_poly.pdbx_strand_id
1 'polypeptide(L)'
;MQHLPPDTGMALVLIQHLDPKHHSLLREILATKTQMQVQEAQDTAVIEPNCIYVIPPNRVMSIRYGCLHLVPRDLKQKQHRPIDTFLFSLAADRGSQAIAVILSGADADGALGLQAVKEAGGNYLCGGCCLFQVH
;
A
#
# COMPACT_ATOMS: atom_id res chain seq x y z
N MET A 1 -7.90 0.43 12.08
CA MET A 1 -9.02 0.43 11.12
C MET A 1 -10.37 0.70 11.77
N GLN A 2 -10.74 0.04 12.89
CA GLN A 2 -12.04 0.25 13.55
C GLN A 2 -12.36 1.70 14.01
N HIS A 3 -11.36 2.56 14.09
CA HIS A 3 -11.52 3.97 14.49
C HIS A 3 -11.37 4.96 13.31
N LEU A 4 -11.25 4.46 12.07
CA LEU A 4 -11.25 5.32 10.89
C LEU A 4 -12.69 5.52 10.42
N PRO A 5 -13.17 6.77 10.26
CA PRO A 5 -14.44 7.05 9.61
C PRO A 5 -14.49 6.42 8.21
N PRO A 6 -15.65 5.98 7.72
CA PRO A 6 -15.75 5.46 6.35
C PRO A 6 -15.56 6.53 5.28
N ASP A 7 -15.77 7.80 5.60
CA ASP A 7 -15.85 8.94 4.69
C ASP A 7 -14.64 9.88 4.79
N THR A 8 -13.46 9.32 5.04
CA THR A 8 -12.22 10.08 5.20
C THR A 8 -11.82 10.94 3.99
N GLY A 9 -12.40 10.67 2.82
CA GLY A 9 -12.02 11.28 1.54
C GLY A 9 -10.74 10.69 0.93
N MET A 10 -10.15 9.67 1.57
CA MET A 10 -8.87 9.07 1.19
C MET A 10 -9.03 7.61 0.84
N ALA A 11 -8.13 7.13 -0.01
CA ALA A 11 -7.96 5.71 -0.26
C ALA A 11 -6.81 5.17 0.59
N LEU A 12 -6.94 3.93 1.05
CA LEU A 12 -5.89 3.24 1.79
C LEU A 12 -5.36 2.08 0.95
N VAL A 13 -4.05 2.02 0.72
CA VAL A 13 -3.42 0.92 -0.03
C VAL A 13 -2.55 0.11 0.91
N LEU A 14 -2.92 -1.15 1.13
CA LEU A 14 -2.26 -2.05 2.06
C LEU A 14 -1.36 -3.04 1.33
N ILE A 15 -0.07 -2.94 1.61
CA ILE A 15 0.97 -3.81 1.07
C ILE A 15 1.62 -4.57 2.22
N GLN A 16 1.68 -5.89 2.08
CA GLN A 16 2.36 -6.78 3.02
C GLN A 16 3.19 -7.80 2.24
N HIS A 17 4.21 -8.36 2.89
CA HIS A 17 4.92 -9.53 2.35
C HIS A 17 4.02 -10.76 2.44
N LEU A 18 3.26 -11.01 1.38
CA LEU A 18 2.47 -12.23 1.24
C LEU A 18 3.34 -13.38 0.72
N ASP A 19 3.18 -14.56 1.30
CA ASP A 19 3.68 -15.80 0.69
C ASP A 19 2.94 -16.00 -0.64
N PRO A 20 3.65 -16.11 -1.78
CA PRO A 20 3.02 -16.29 -3.09
C PRO A 20 2.22 -17.59 -3.24
N LYS A 21 2.40 -18.57 -2.33
CA LYS A 21 1.69 -19.86 -2.36
C LYS A 21 0.43 -19.89 -1.50
N HIS A 22 0.20 -18.89 -0.65
CA HIS A 22 -0.92 -18.87 0.28
C HIS A 22 -1.91 -17.75 -0.07
N HIS A 23 -3.19 -18.10 -0.10
CA HIS A 23 -4.26 -17.11 -0.20
C HIS A 23 -4.32 -16.30 1.10
N SER A 24 -4.26 -14.98 0.99
CA SER A 24 -4.35 -14.10 2.15
C SER A 24 -5.80 -13.95 2.58
N LEU A 25 -6.09 -14.17 3.87
CA LEU A 25 -7.40 -13.86 4.47
C LEU A 25 -7.51 -12.40 4.91
N LEU A 26 -6.50 -11.58 4.57
CA LEU A 26 -6.37 -10.22 5.05
C LEU A 26 -7.54 -9.34 4.59
N ARG A 27 -8.01 -9.51 3.36
CA ARG A 27 -9.16 -8.75 2.85
C ARG A 27 -10.42 -9.07 3.66
N GLU A 28 -10.68 -10.34 3.96
CA GLU A 28 -11.87 -10.78 4.70
C GLU A 28 -11.79 -10.27 6.13
N ILE A 29 -10.64 -10.40 6.77
CA ILE A 29 -10.42 -9.92 8.14
C ILE A 29 -10.63 -8.41 8.19
N LEU A 30 -10.02 -7.64 7.29
CA LEU A 30 -10.19 -6.18 7.27
C LEU A 30 -11.62 -5.75 7.02
N ALA A 31 -12.34 -6.43 6.13
CA ALA A 31 -13.75 -6.16 5.84
C ALA A 31 -14.62 -6.30 7.10
N THR A 32 -14.27 -7.18 8.05
CA THR A 32 -14.99 -7.27 9.34
C THR A 32 -14.67 -6.15 10.33
N LYS A 33 -13.64 -5.34 10.07
CA LYS A 33 -13.08 -4.35 11.02
C LYS A 33 -13.21 -2.91 10.54
N THR A 34 -13.91 -2.65 9.43
CA THR A 34 -14.10 -1.32 8.84
C THR A 34 -15.42 -1.24 8.10
N GLN A 35 -15.94 -0.02 7.94
CA GLN A 35 -17.10 0.27 7.10
C GLN A 35 -16.71 0.68 5.66
N MET A 36 -15.43 0.96 5.42
CA MET A 36 -14.91 1.23 4.08
C MET A 36 -14.96 -0.02 3.20
N GLN A 37 -15.14 0.16 1.88
CA GLN A 37 -15.07 -0.95 0.94
C GLN A 37 -13.64 -1.52 0.89
N VAL A 38 -13.48 -2.79 1.25
CA VAL A 38 -12.20 -3.49 1.16
C VAL A 38 -12.19 -4.36 -0.09
N GLN A 39 -11.21 -4.16 -0.96
CA GLN A 39 -11.07 -4.91 -2.20
C GLN A 39 -9.63 -5.30 -2.48
N GLU A 40 -9.47 -6.40 -3.22
CA GLU A 40 -8.17 -6.75 -3.77
C GLU A 40 -7.85 -5.82 -4.96
N ALA A 41 -6.62 -5.35 -5.03
CA ALA A 41 -6.17 -4.45 -6.10
C ALA A 41 -6.17 -5.18 -7.45
N GLN A 42 -6.69 -4.50 -8.48
CA GLN A 42 -6.70 -4.98 -9.85
C GLN A 42 -5.82 -4.08 -10.72
N ASP A 43 -5.23 -4.66 -11.76
CA ASP A 43 -4.41 -3.87 -12.69
C ASP A 43 -5.25 -2.81 -13.38
N THR A 44 -4.69 -1.61 -13.52
CA THR A 44 -5.31 -0.39 -14.06
C THR A 44 -6.51 0.14 -13.27
N ALA A 45 -6.78 -0.37 -12.07
CA ALA A 45 -7.88 0.11 -11.24
C ALA A 45 -7.67 1.57 -10.83
N VAL A 46 -8.66 2.42 -11.09
CA VAL A 46 -8.70 3.79 -10.58
C VAL A 46 -8.86 3.73 -9.05
N ILE A 47 -8.05 4.52 -8.35
CA ILE A 47 -8.14 4.63 -6.90
C ILE A 47 -9.33 5.52 -6.55
N GLU A 48 -10.28 4.96 -5.80
CA GLU A 48 -11.46 5.64 -5.32
C GLU A 48 -11.30 6.02 -3.84
N PRO A 49 -11.76 7.20 -3.43
CA PRO A 49 -11.76 7.60 -2.04
C PRO A 49 -12.65 6.64 -1.24
N ASN A 50 -12.38 6.53 0.05
CA ASN A 50 -13.16 5.70 0.98
C ASN A 50 -13.08 4.19 0.72
N CYS A 51 -12.06 3.77 -0.04
CA CYS A 51 -11.75 2.37 -0.31
C CYS A 51 -10.42 1.94 0.30
N ILE A 52 -10.32 0.64 0.60
CA ILE A 52 -9.10 -0.05 1.02
C ILE A 52 -8.73 -1.05 -0.06
N TYR A 53 -7.54 -0.91 -0.62
CA TYR A 53 -6.98 -1.80 -1.63
C TYR A 53 -5.92 -2.70 -1.00
N VAL A 54 -6.06 -4.01 -1.15
CA VAL A 54 -5.09 -5.01 -0.67
C VAL A 54 -4.32 -5.56 -1.85
N ILE A 55 -2.99 -5.59 -1.78
CA ILE A 55 -2.18 -6.20 -2.83
C ILE A 55 -2.49 -7.70 -2.97
N PRO A 56 -2.75 -8.21 -4.18
CA PRO A 56 -2.89 -9.65 -4.41
C PRO A 56 -1.56 -10.40 -4.23
N PRO A 57 -1.59 -11.71 -3.95
CA PRO A 57 -0.39 -12.53 -3.87
C PRO A 57 0.36 -12.59 -5.21
N ASN A 58 1.68 -12.79 -5.15
CA ASN A 58 2.56 -12.96 -6.32
C ASN A 58 2.52 -11.80 -7.34
N ARG A 59 2.24 -10.58 -6.86
CA ARG A 59 2.28 -9.34 -7.65
C ARG A 59 3.20 -8.30 -7.01
N VAL A 60 3.72 -7.43 -7.85
CA VAL A 60 4.31 -6.14 -7.46
C VAL A 60 3.32 -5.07 -7.90
N MET A 61 3.11 -4.07 -7.05
CA MET A 61 2.12 -3.02 -7.28
C MET A 61 2.78 -1.65 -7.24
N SER A 62 2.30 -0.73 -8.08
CA SER A 62 2.69 0.67 -8.16
C SER A 62 1.48 1.56 -8.43
N ILE A 63 1.63 2.86 -8.32
CA ILE A 63 0.61 3.86 -8.68
C ILE A 63 1.13 4.79 -9.78
N ARG A 64 0.26 5.14 -10.73
CA ARG A 64 0.55 6.15 -11.75
C ARG A 64 -0.75 6.77 -12.26
N TYR A 65 -0.78 8.09 -12.33
CA TYR A 65 -1.94 8.91 -12.68
C TYR A 65 -3.19 8.54 -11.87
N GLY A 66 -3.02 8.20 -10.59
CA GLY A 66 -4.11 7.73 -9.72
C GLY A 66 -4.67 6.34 -10.02
N CYS A 67 -4.01 5.55 -10.87
CA CYS A 67 -4.35 4.16 -11.13
C CYS A 67 -3.33 3.21 -10.50
N LEU A 68 -3.81 2.08 -10.00
CA LEU A 68 -2.97 0.97 -9.56
C LEU A 68 -2.47 0.19 -10.77
N HIS A 69 -1.18 -0.14 -10.77
CA HIS A 69 -0.54 -0.96 -11.79
C HIS A 69 0.09 -2.18 -11.15
N LEU A 70 -0.29 -3.36 -11.63
CA LEU A 70 0.12 -4.64 -11.08
C LEU A 70 0.89 -5.43 -12.12
N VAL A 71 2.09 -5.88 -11.75
CA VAL A 71 2.90 -6.77 -12.58
C VAL A 71 3.18 -8.08 -11.84
N PRO A 72 3.36 -9.20 -12.55
CA PRO A 72 3.80 -10.44 -11.92
C PRO A 72 5.10 -10.24 -11.13
N ARG A 73 5.17 -10.83 -9.93
CA ARG A 73 6.42 -10.87 -9.17
C ARG A 73 7.47 -11.67 -9.94
N ASP A 74 8.66 -11.08 -10.11
CA ASP A 74 9.80 -11.82 -10.64
C ASP A 74 10.39 -12.73 -9.55
N LEU A 75 10.10 -14.03 -9.65
CA LEU A 75 10.59 -15.03 -8.69
C LEU A 75 12.10 -15.27 -8.78
N LYS A 76 12.78 -14.75 -9.80
CA LYS A 76 14.24 -14.87 -9.96
C LYS A 76 15.00 -13.76 -9.23
N GLN A 77 14.32 -12.66 -8.86
CA GLN A 77 14.95 -11.58 -8.11
C GLN A 77 15.24 -12.02 -6.68
N LYS A 78 16.50 -11.83 -6.26
CA LYS A 78 16.97 -12.19 -4.91
C LYS A 78 16.32 -11.35 -3.81
N GLN A 79 15.96 -10.11 -4.11
CA GLN A 79 15.37 -9.18 -3.16
C GLN A 79 14.01 -8.73 -3.68
N HIS A 80 12.96 -9.02 -2.91
CA HIS A 80 11.60 -8.61 -3.22
C HIS A 80 11.22 -7.47 -2.27
N ARG A 81 11.17 -6.24 -2.80
CA ARG A 81 10.91 -5.01 -2.04
C ARG A 81 9.61 -4.32 -2.48
N PRO A 82 8.44 -4.96 -2.31
CA PRO A 82 7.17 -4.42 -2.78
C PRO A 82 6.80 -3.10 -2.10
N ILE A 83 7.22 -2.88 -0.84
CA ILE A 83 6.88 -1.67 -0.11
C ILE A 83 7.67 -0.49 -0.69
N ASP A 84 8.99 -0.60 -0.84
CA ASP A 84 9.80 0.44 -1.47
C ASP A 84 9.32 0.74 -2.89
N THR A 85 9.03 -0.31 -3.67
CA THR A 85 8.54 -0.15 -5.06
C THR A 85 7.28 0.71 -5.11
N PHE A 86 6.30 0.43 -4.25
CA PHE A 86 5.08 1.20 -4.22
C PHE A 86 5.32 2.63 -3.72
N LEU A 87 6.08 2.80 -2.62
CA LEU A 87 6.35 4.11 -2.04
C LEU A 87 7.11 5.03 -3.01
N PHE A 88 8.02 4.52 -3.83
CA PHE A 88 8.64 5.31 -4.90
C PHE A 88 7.61 5.82 -5.90
N SER A 89 6.72 4.95 -6.37
CA SER A 89 5.67 5.35 -7.31
C SER A 89 4.65 6.31 -6.68
N LEU A 90 4.34 6.13 -5.39
CA LEU A 90 3.46 7.00 -4.63
C LEU A 90 4.04 8.41 -4.48
N ALA A 91 5.32 8.49 -4.11
CA ALA A 91 6.03 9.76 -4.01
C ALA A 91 6.04 10.50 -5.36
N ALA A 92 6.28 9.78 -6.45
CA ALA A 92 6.27 10.35 -7.80
C ALA A 92 4.89 10.80 -8.27
N ASP A 93 3.83 10.06 -7.92
CA ASP A 93 2.46 10.37 -8.37
C ASP A 93 1.78 11.47 -7.53
N ARG A 94 2.00 11.43 -6.20
CA ARG A 94 1.24 12.26 -5.24
C ARG A 94 2.06 13.35 -4.58
N GLY A 95 3.39 13.31 -4.64
CA GLY A 95 4.25 14.33 -4.05
C GLY A 95 3.87 14.63 -2.60
N SER A 96 3.55 15.89 -2.30
CA SER A 96 3.15 16.34 -0.96
C SER A 96 1.81 15.79 -0.46
N GLN A 97 0.99 15.20 -1.34
CA GLN A 97 -0.26 14.52 -0.97
C GLN A 97 -0.05 13.06 -0.55
N ALA A 98 1.16 12.51 -0.74
CA ALA A 98 1.50 11.17 -0.29
C ALA A 98 1.55 11.09 1.25
N ILE A 99 0.95 10.02 1.80
CA ILE A 99 1.11 9.68 3.21
C ILE A 99 1.61 8.23 3.31
N ALA A 100 2.80 8.04 3.84
CA ALA A 100 3.38 6.71 4.02
C ALA A 100 3.37 6.30 5.48
N VAL A 101 2.89 5.10 5.76
CA VAL A 101 2.88 4.58 7.13
C VAL A 101 3.42 3.16 7.11
N ILE A 102 4.55 2.96 7.80
CA ILE A 102 5.16 1.65 7.93
C ILE A 102 4.82 1.08 9.31
N LEU A 103 4.15 -0.07 9.31
CA LEU A 103 3.97 -0.90 10.49
C LEU A 103 5.28 -1.65 10.76
N SER A 104 5.56 -2.02 12.01
CA SER A 104 6.70 -2.87 12.36
C SER A 104 6.88 -4.06 11.42
N GLY A 105 8.02 -4.05 10.75
CA GLY A 105 8.60 -5.17 10.04
C GLY A 105 10.06 -5.31 10.45
N ALA A 106 10.57 -6.54 10.49
CA ALA A 106 11.99 -6.80 10.73
C ALA A 106 12.86 -6.58 9.47
N ASP A 107 12.24 -6.26 8.34
CA ASP A 107 12.89 -6.12 7.04
C ASP A 107 13.20 -4.64 6.71
N ALA A 108 14.22 -4.41 5.89
CA ALA A 108 14.62 -3.08 5.43
C ALA A 108 13.73 -2.55 4.28
N ASP A 109 12.77 -3.35 3.82
CA ASP A 109 11.81 -2.96 2.78
C ASP A 109 10.87 -1.85 3.29
N GLY A 110 10.89 -0.72 2.58
CA GLY A 110 10.14 0.49 2.88
C GLY A 110 11.00 1.65 3.37
N ALA A 111 12.23 1.41 3.83
CA ALA A 111 13.11 2.48 4.32
C ALA A 111 13.52 3.47 3.22
N LEU A 112 13.81 2.99 2.01
CA LEU A 112 14.21 3.85 0.89
C LEU A 112 13.00 4.57 0.29
N GLY A 113 11.86 3.89 0.23
CA GLY A 113 10.60 4.45 -0.22
C GLY A 113 10.10 5.56 0.72
N LEU A 114 10.24 5.40 2.03
CA LEU A 114 9.95 6.46 3.01
C LEU A 114 10.81 7.70 2.78
N GLN A 115 12.10 7.51 2.50
CA GLN A 115 12.99 8.61 2.16
C GLN A 115 12.49 9.34 0.90
N ALA A 116 12.08 8.61 -0.14
CA ALA A 116 11.53 9.23 -1.35
C ALA A 116 10.22 10.01 -1.08
N VAL A 117 9.32 9.48 -0.25
CA VAL A 117 8.10 10.20 0.16
C VAL A 117 8.44 11.49 0.89
N LYS A 118 9.41 11.45 1.80
CA LYS A 118 9.90 12.64 2.50
C LYS A 118 10.48 13.67 1.53
N GLU A 119 11.33 13.23 0.61
CA GLU A 119 11.98 14.11 -0.39
C GLU A 119 10.95 14.74 -1.34
N ALA A 120 9.85 14.04 -1.64
CA ALA A 120 8.74 14.57 -2.42
C ALA A 120 7.80 15.51 -1.63
N GLY A 121 8.10 15.78 -0.36
CA GLY A 121 7.30 16.66 0.52
C GLY A 121 6.08 15.98 1.13
N GLY A 122 5.95 14.66 1.01
CA GLY A 122 4.87 13.88 1.60
C GLY A 122 5.05 13.68 3.11
N ASN A 123 3.94 13.34 3.77
CA ASN A 123 3.96 13.01 5.19
C ASN A 123 4.28 11.53 5.39
N TYR A 124 4.94 11.20 6.49
CA TYR A 124 5.17 9.81 6.82
C TYR A 124 5.19 9.54 8.32
N LEU A 125 4.83 8.32 8.69
CA LEU A 125 4.86 7.80 10.04
C LEU A 125 5.58 6.44 10.02
N CYS A 126 6.59 6.29 10.87
CA CYS A 126 7.26 5.02 11.08
C CYS A 126 6.97 4.56 12.50
N GLY A 127 6.03 3.62 12.64
CA GLY A 127 5.65 3.08 13.94
C GLY A 127 6.16 1.66 14.08
N GLY A 128 6.47 1.23 15.30
CA GLY A 128 6.59 -0.20 15.65
C GLY A 128 5.29 -1.00 15.47
N CYS A 129 4.31 -0.47 14.73
CA CYS A 129 3.04 -1.00 14.22
C CYS A 129 2.33 0.17 13.45
N CYS A 130 1.44 -0.09 12.47
CA CYS A 130 0.40 0.80 11.86
C CYS A 130 0.50 1.29 10.38
N LEU A 131 -0.70 1.38 9.72
CA LEU A 131 -1.17 1.32 8.30
C LEU A 131 -1.15 2.58 7.40
N PHE A 132 -1.05 2.40 6.06
CA PHE A 132 -0.97 3.38 4.95
C PHE A 132 -2.23 4.23 4.62
N GLN A 133 -2.05 5.43 4.03
CA GLN A 133 -3.11 6.40 3.63
C GLN A 133 -2.73 7.24 2.39
N VAL A 134 -3.63 7.55 1.44
CA VAL A 134 -3.33 8.39 0.26
C VAL A 134 -4.48 9.39 0.02
N HIS A 135 -4.16 10.70 -0.13
CA HIS A 135 -5.11 11.74 -0.56
C HIS A 135 -5.40 11.69 -2.07
#